data_AF-A0A0P8C5X9-F1
#
_entry.id   AF-A0A0P8C5X9-F1
#
_cell.length_a   1.000
_cell.length_b   1.000
_cell.length_c   1.000
_cell.angle_alpha   90.00
_cell.angle_beta   90.00
_cell.angle_gamma   90.00
#
_symmetry.space_group_name_H-M   'P 1'
#
loop_
_entity.id
_entity.type
_entity.pdbx_description
1 polymer ?
#
loop_
_entity_poly.entity_id
_entity_poly.type
_entity_poly.pdbx_seq_one_letter_code
_entity_poly.pdbx_strand_id
1 'polypeptide(L)' 'MILAVLGLGGIGLWFLIAGDGPARLVGLALIALACLFAFLLWVAVRVERPAAAQVPTLVEYAHG' A
#
# COMPACT_ATOMS: atom_id res chain seq x y z
N MET A 1 7.24 -0.12 4.13
CA MET A 1 5.92 -0.80 4.05
C MET A 1 5.47 -1.00 2.61
N ILE A 2 5.51 0.00 1.73
CA ILE A 2 5.12 -0.15 0.31
C ILE A 2 5.91 -1.23 -0.44
N LEU A 3 7.21 -1.37 -0.16
CA LEU A 3 8.07 -2.39 -0.76
C LEU A 3 7.62 -3.82 -0.41
N ALA A 4 7.07 -4.04 0.78
CA ALA A 4 6.55 -5.34 1.19
C ALA A 4 5.25 -5.69 0.45
N VAL A 5 4.38 -4.70 0.22
CA VAL A 5 3.14 -4.87 -0.57
C VAL A 5 3.46 -5.20 -2.03
N LEU A 6 4.44 -4.49 -2.62
CA LEU A 6 4.92 -4.77 -3.97
C LEU A 6 5.57 -6.15 -4.08
N GLY A 7 6.37 -6.55 -3.08
CA GLY A 7 6.97 -7.89 -3.02
C GLY A 7 5.92 -9.00 -2.91
N LEU A 8 4.89 -8.82 -2.07
CA LEU A 8 3.80 -9.78 -1.92
C LEU A 8 3.00 -9.94 -3.22
N GLY A 9 2.70 -8.83 -3.89
CA GLY A 9 2.03 -8.84 -5.20
C GLY A 9 2.87 -9.53 -6.28
N GLY A 10 4.18 -9.29 -6.32
CA GLY A 10 5.11 -9.92 -7.27
C GLY A 10 5.24 -11.43 -7.05
N ILE A 11 5.34 -11.88 -5.80
CA ILE A 11 5.37 -13.31 -5.45
C ILE A 11 4.03 -13.97 -5.79
N GLY A 12 2.91 -13.31 -5.53
CA GLY A 12 1.59 -13.78 -5.92
C GLY A 12 1.43 -13.94 -7.44
N LEU A 13 1.95 -12.98 -8.21
CA LEU A 13 1.96 -13.03 -9.68
C LEU A 13 2.81 -14.21 -10.20
N TRP A 14 3.96 -14.46 -9.58
CA TRP A 14 4.82 -15.59 -9.92
C TRP A 14 4.10 -16.93 -9.69
N PHE A 15 3.45 -17.11 -8.53
CA PHE A 15 2.66 -18.30 -8.22
C PHE A 15 1.45 -18.47 -9.17
N LEU A 16 0.87 -17.37 -9.66
CA LEU A 16 -0.23 -17.43 -10.63
C LEU A 16 0.24 -17.90 -12.02
N ILE A 17 1.43 -17.48 -12.44
CA ILE A 17 1.98 -17.79 -13.77
C ILE A 17 2.64 -19.17 -13.77
N ALA A 18 3.49 -19.45 -12.79
CA ALA A 18 4.36 -20.61 -12.73
C ALA A 18 3.86 -21.76 -11.84
N GLY A 19 2.80 -21.53 -11.05
CA GLY A 19 2.26 -22.54 -10.13
C GLY A 19 1.23 -23.48 -10.76
N ASP A 20 1.21 -24.72 -10.27
CA ASP A 20 0.15 -25.70 -10.54
C ASP A 20 -1.21 -25.26 -9.96
N GLY A 21 -2.29 -26.00 -10.26
CA GLY A 21 -3.66 -25.69 -9.83
C GLY A 21 -3.82 -25.17 -8.38
N PRO A 22 -3.33 -25.87 -7.35
CA PRO A 22 -3.41 -25.40 -5.96
C PRO A 22 -2.46 -24.22 -5.66
N ALA A 23 -1.30 -24.16 -6.30
CA ALA A 23 -0.33 -23.08 -6.14
C ALA A 23 -0.84 -21.76 -6.74
N ARG A 24 -1.65 -21.83 -7.81
CA ARG A 24 -2.37 -20.68 -8.38
C ARG A 24 -3.38 -20.07 -7.42
N LEU A 25 -4.08 -20.89 -6.63
CA LEU A 25 -5.02 -20.40 -5.62
C LEU A 25 -4.29 -19.62 -4.53
N VAL A 26 -3.12 -20.09 -4.10
CA VAL A 26 -2.25 -19.38 -3.15
C VAL A 26 -1.77 -18.05 -3.76
N GLY A 27 -1.30 -18.07 -5.01
CA GLY A 27 -0.91 -16.86 -5.74
C GLY A 27 -2.03 -15.84 -5.83
N LEU A 28 -3.25 -16.28 -6.14
CA LEU A 28 -4.44 -15.44 -6.19
C LEU A 28 -4.76 -14.82 -4.82
N ALA A 29 -4.68 -15.61 -3.74
CA ALA A 29 -4.89 -15.11 -2.37
C ALA A 29 -3.85 -14.06 -1.98
N LEU A 30 -2.58 -14.26 -2.34
CA LEU A 30 -1.50 -13.28 -2.09
C LEU A 30 -1.72 -11.98 -2.86
N ILE A 31 -2.15 -12.05 -4.12
CA ILE A 31 -2.50 -10.88 -4.93
C ILE A 31 -3.70 -10.13 -4.32
N ALA A 32 -4.75 -10.85 -3.92
CA ALA A 32 -5.93 -10.25 -3.30
C ALA A 32 -5.56 -9.52 -2.00
N LEU A 33 -4.70 -10.11 -1.18
CA LEU A 33 -4.19 -9.49 0.04
C LEU A 33 -3.34 -8.24 -0.25
N ALA A 34 -2.48 -8.29 -1.27
CA ALA A 34 -1.70 -7.13 -1.70
C ALA A 34 -2.61 -5.97 -2.18
N CYS A 35 -3.65 -6.28 -2.95
CA CYS A 35 -4.66 -5.30 -3.37
C CYS A 35 -5.40 -4.69 -2.18
N LEU A 36 -5.77 -5.49 -1.17
CA LEU A 36 -6.40 -4.99 0.04
C LEU A 36 -5.49 -4.00 0.77
N PHE A 37 -4.21 -4.33 0.95
CA PHE A 37 -3.24 -3.41 1.56
C PHE A 37 -3.05 -2.13 0.75
N ALA A 38 -2.96 -2.22 -0.58
CA ALA A 38 -2.84 -1.05 -1.45
C ALA A 38 -4.09 -0.15 -1.34
N PHE A 39 -5.28 -0.75 -1.25
CA PHE A 39 -6.53 -0.02 -1.05
C PHE A 39 -6.57 0.69 0.31
N LEU A 40 -6.23 -0.01 1.40
CA LEU A 40 -6.18 0.60 2.74
C LEU A 40 -5.17 1.75 2.81
N LEU A 41 -4.00 1.59 2.17
CA LEU A 41 -3.00 2.65 2.09
C LEU A 41 -3.53 3.86 1.30
N TRP A 42 -4.23 3.62 0.20
CA TRP A 42 -4.87 4.68 -0.58
C TRP A 42 -5.91 5.44 0.27
N VAL A 43 -6.76 4.74 1.02
CA VAL A 43 -7.73 5.35 1.94
C VAL A 43 -7.01 6.23 2.97
N ALA A 44 -5.98 5.71 3.63
CA ALA A 44 -5.20 6.47 4.61
C ALA A 44 -4.57 7.75 4.03
N VAL A 45 -4.07 7.69 2.79
CA VAL A 45 -3.38 8.82 2.15
C VAL A 45 -4.34 9.83 1.52
N ARG A 46 -5.45 9.38 0.92
CA ARG A 46 -6.34 10.23 0.10
C ARG A 46 -7.64 10.60 0.79
N VAL A 47 -8.18 9.72 1.62
CA VAL A 47 -9.47 9.91 2.29
C VAL A 47 -9.25 10.47 3.70
N GLU A 48 -8.30 9.90 4.44
CA GLU A 48 -8.08 10.26 5.85
C GLU A 48 -7.11 11.41 6.04
N ARG A 49 -6.24 11.72 5.06
CA ARG A 49 -5.26 12.80 5.19
C ARG A 49 -6.00 14.16 5.23
N PRO A 50 -6.10 14.83 6.39
CA PRO A 50 -6.74 16.13 6.46
C PRO A 50 -5.79 17.13 5.80
N ALA A 51 -6.33 18.07 5.02
CA ALA A 51 -5.57 19.17 4.43
C ALA A 51 -4.79 20.00 5.48
N ALA A 52 -5.16 19.91 6.76
CA ALA A 52 -4.60 20.68 7.86
C ALA A 52 -3.21 20.25 8.35
N ALA A 53 -2.65 19.13 7.90
CA ALA A 53 -1.24 18.79 8.21
C ALA A 53 -0.23 19.60 7.36
N GLN A 54 -0.71 20.64 6.66
CA GLN A 54 0.07 21.59 5.89
C GLN A 54 0.11 22.95 6.61
N VAL A 55 0.65 23.02 7.82
CA VAL A 55 1.30 24.27 8.26
C VAL A 55 2.69 23.91 8.77
N PRO A 56 3.72 23.99 7.91
CA PRO A 56 5.10 23.95 8.35
C PRO A 56 5.35 25.23 9.16
N THR A 57 5.71 25.12 10.43
CA THR A 57 6.66 25.97 11.20
C THR A 57 6.93 27.42 10.76
N LEU A 58 5.96 28.17 10.22
CA LEU A 58 6.10 29.56 9.78
C LEU A 58 5.63 30.58 10.82
N VAL A 59 5.11 30.12 11.95
CA VAL A 59 4.70 30.99 13.07
C VAL A 59 5.89 31.41 13.96
N GLU A 60 7.02 30.69 13.89
CA GLU A 60 8.21 30.94 14.73
C GLU A 60 8.99 32.22 14.35
N TYR A 61 8.79 32.78 13.14
CA TYR A 61 9.60 33.90 12.64
C TYR A 61 8.91 35.28 12.64
N ALA A 62 7.67 35.40 13.15
CA ALA A 62 6.93 36.66 13.13
C ALA A 62 6.94 37.44 14.46
N HIS A 63 7.68 36.99 15.48
CA HIS A 63 7.76 37.63 16.81
C HIS A 63 9.20 37.96 17.25
N GLY A 64 10.12 38.17 16.30
CA GLY A 64 11.48 38.67 16.57
C GLY A 64 11.60 40.17 16.32
#